data_AF-A0A7L3J898-F1
#
_entry.id   AF-A0A7L3J898-F1
#
_cell.length_a   1.000
_cell.length_b   1.000
_cell.length_c   1.000
_cell.angle_alpha   90.00
_cell.angle_beta   90.00
_cell.angle_gamma   90.00
#
_symmetry.space_group_name_H-M   'P 1'
#
loop_
_entity.id
_entity.type
_entity.pdbx_description
1 polymer ?
#
loop_
_entity_poly.entity_id
_entity_poly.type
_entity_poly.pdbx_seq_one_letter_code
_entity_poly.pdbx_strand_id
1 'polypeptide(L)'
;LVLVFLQEEVAKNLLAEFNLGCDAHQTEHVYRVYVATFLGFGGNAARQRYEDSLFTSTVLKNRLLGKQTGMTSDSPYLDPCLPLDAQDEIQQNGQIMYLRGTGDFNLCREIIQPFMNKTNETQTSLNGVYQPAVHFQNSEFYGFSEFYYCTEDVLRMGGDYNAAKFTKAAKDYCATKWSVLRERFDRGLYASHADLHRLKYQCFKSAWMYEVFHSGFSFPVSYSNLKTALQVYDKEVQWTLGAILYRTRFLPLR
;
A
#
# COMPACT_ATOMS: atom_id res chain seq x y z
N LEU A 1 20.37 -7.39 -26.78
CA LEU A 1 21.40 -6.44 -26.30
C LEU A 1 20.78 -5.11 -25.86
N VAL A 2 20.08 -4.36 -26.72
CA VAL A 2 19.51 -3.03 -26.37
C VAL A 2 18.60 -3.05 -25.12
N LEU A 3 17.72 -4.05 -24.98
CA LEU A 3 16.87 -4.22 -23.79
C LEU A 3 17.66 -4.52 -22.50
N VAL A 4 18.76 -5.28 -22.60
CA VAL A 4 19.62 -5.62 -21.44
C VAL A 4 20.40 -4.40 -20.99
N PHE A 5 20.93 -3.62 -21.94
CA PHE A 5 21.62 -2.36 -21.65
C PHE A 5 20.70 -1.31 -21.02
N LEU A 6 19.45 -1.17 -21.52
CA LEU A 6 18.46 -0.27 -20.92
C LEU A 6 18.08 -0.70 -19.50
N GLN A 7 17.95 -2.00 -19.25
CA GLN A 7 17.61 -2.52 -17.92
C GLN A 7 18.76 -2.31 -16.91
N GLU A 8 20.03 -2.46 -17.35
CA GLU A 8 21.20 -2.11 -16.53
C GLU A 8 21.30 -0.60 -16.23
N GLU A 9 21.00 0.26 -17.19
CA GLU A 9 21.09 1.72 -17.04
C GLU A 9 19.98 2.27 -16.12
N VAL A 10 18.76 1.73 -16.23
CA VAL A 10 17.66 2.01 -15.31
C VAL A 10 17.94 1.44 -13.91
N ALA A 11 18.53 0.23 -13.82
CA ALA A 11 18.93 -0.33 -12.54
C ALA A 11 20.01 0.51 -11.83
N LYS A 12 20.97 1.09 -12.58
CA LYS A 12 22.00 1.98 -12.02
C LYS A 12 21.40 3.23 -11.35
N ASN A 13 20.34 3.79 -11.91
CA ASN A 13 19.67 4.97 -11.32
C ASN A 13 18.90 4.66 -10.03
N LEU A 14 18.66 3.39 -9.73
CA LEU A 14 17.94 2.92 -8.54
C LEU A 14 18.88 2.31 -7.48
N LEU A 15 20.19 2.29 -7.74
CA LEU A 15 21.20 1.74 -6.84
C LEU A 15 22.12 2.85 -6.33
N ALA A 16 22.30 2.90 -5.02
CA ALA A 16 23.29 3.74 -4.37
C ALA A 16 24.38 2.86 -3.74
N GLU A 17 25.63 3.11 -4.11
CA GLU A 17 26.80 2.48 -3.49
C GLU A 17 27.55 3.51 -2.65
N PHE A 18 27.79 3.21 -1.37
CA PHE A 18 28.46 4.14 -0.46
C PHE A 18 29.18 3.41 0.68
N ASN A 19 30.19 4.08 1.24
CA ASN A 19 30.92 3.61 2.42
C ASN A 19 30.58 4.50 3.63
N LEU A 20 30.11 3.90 4.73
CA LEU A 20 29.85 4.60 5.99
C LEU A 20 31.07 4.65 6.92
N GLY A 21 32.14 3.92 6.59
CA GLY A 21 33.40 3.94 7.32
C GLY A 21 34.19 5.23 7.12
N CYS A 22 35.13 5.46 8.04
CA CYS A 22 36.03 6.60 7.98
C CYS A 22 37.23 6.33 7.03
N ASP A 23 37.69 5.09 6.88
CA ASP A 23 38.72 4.70 5.92
C ASP A 23 38.10 4.22 4.60
N ALA A 24 38.50 4.86 3.49
CA ALA A 24 38.01 4.54 2.16
C ALA A 24 38.52 3.19 1.62
N HIS A 25 39.60 2.65 2.17
CA HIS A 25 40.19 1.39 1.73
C HIS A 25 39.55 0.17 2.43
N GLN A 26 38.83 0.39 3.53
CA GLN A 26 38.10 -0.66 4.23
C GLN A 26 36.72 -0.87 3.61
N THR A 27 36.33 -2.14 3.48
CA THR A 27 35.06 -2.54 2.84
C THR A 27 33.97 -2.96 3.82
N GLU A 28 34.26 -2.98 5.13
CA GLU A 28 33.35 -3.45 6.19
C GLU A 28 32.03 -2.66 6.25
N HIS A 29 32.05 -1.39 5.83
CA HIS A 29 30.91 -0.48 5.84
C HIS A 29 30.51 -0.02 4.43
N VAL A 30 30.85 -0.82 3.41
CA VAL A 30 30.39 -0.60 2.03
C VAL A 30 29.03 -1.25 1.84
N TYR A 31 28.04 -0.45 1.44
CA TYR A 31 26.68 -0.89 1.20
C TYR A 31 26.26 -0.57 -0.22
N ARG A 32 25.45 -1.47 -0.80
CA ARG A 32 24.72 -1.24 -2.04
C ARG A 32 23.24 -1.31 -1.75
N VAL A 33 22.57 -0.16 -1.86
CA VAL A 33 21.17 0.01 -1.46
C VAL A 33 20.32 0.28 -2.69
N TYR A 34 19.25 -0.50 -2.86
CA TYR A 34 18.21 -0.24 -3.86
C TYR A 34 17.16 0.73 -3.30
N VAL A 35 16.82 1.74 -4.08
CA VAL A 35 15.83 2.77 -3.72
C VAL A 35 14.90 3.00 -4.91
N ALA A 36 13.59 2.84 -4.67
CA ALA A 36 12.56 3.16 -5.65
C ALA A 36 11.39 3.90 -4.99
N THR A 37 10.84 4.87 -5.71
CA THR A 37 9.68 5.66 -5.29
C THR A 37 8.58 5.53 -6.33
N PHE A 38 7.38 5.16 -5.89
CA PHE A 38 6.23 4.92 -6.75
C PHE A 38 5.16 6.00 -6.55
N LEU A 39 5.30 7.11 -7.26
CA LEU A 39 4.35 8.22 -7.18
C LEU A 39 2.96 7.77 -7.68
N GLY A 40 1.91 8.03 -6.91
CA GLY A 40 0.54 7.61 -7.23
C GLY A 40 0.17 6.18 -6.79
N PHE A 41 1.06 5.49 -6.08
CA PHE A 41 0.84 4.13 -5.55
C PHE A 41 0.61 4.08 -4.03
N GLY A 42 0.55 5.24 -3.35
CA GLY A 42 0.11 5.30 -1.96
C GLY A 42 -1.39 5.00 -1.83
N GLY A 43 -1.85 4.53 -0.66
CA GLY A 43 -3.23 4.06 -0.47
C GLY A 43 -4.32 5.06 -0.89
N ASN A 44 -4.16 6.35 -0.55
CA ASN A 44 -5.13 7.39 -0.96
C ASN A 44 -5.10 7.62 -2.49
N ALA A 45 -3.91 7.69 -3.08
CA ALA A 45 -3.76 7.91 -4.53
C ALA A 45 -4.30 6.73 -5.34
N ALA A 46 -4.09 5.50 -4.85
CA ALA A 46 -4.66 4.30 -5.44
C ALA A 46 -6.19 4.30 -5.33
N ARG A 47 -6.77 4.74 -4.20
CA ARG A 47 -8.23 4.88 -4.05
C ARG A 47 -8.80 5.90 -5.04
N GLN A 48 -8.16 7.06 -5.18
CA GLN A 48 -8.58 8.07 -6.15
C GLN A 48 -8.59 7.51 -7.58
N ARG A 49 -7.50 6.87 -8.01
CA ARG A 49 -7.41 6.25 -9.34
C ARG A 49 -8.50 5.18 -9.55
N TYR A 50 -8.77 4.39 -8.52
CA TYR A 50 -9.85 3.41 -8.53
C TYR A 50 -11.21 4.08 -8.76
N GLU A 51 -11.52 5.15 -8.02
CA GLU A 51 -12.75 5.91 -8.17
C GLU A 51 -12.87 6.59 -9.54
N ASP A 52 -11.78 7.17 -10.07
CA ASP A 52 -11.76 7.78 -11.41
C ASP A 52 -12.10 6.76 -12.52
N SER A 53 -11.51 5.56 -12.43
CA SER A 53 -11.74 4.46 -13.36
C SER A 53 -13.15 3.90 -13.23
N LEU A 54 -13.63 3.73 -12.00
CA LEU A 54 -14.98 3.30 -11.68
C LEU A 54 -16.03 4.26 -12.26
N PHE A 55 -15.83 5.56 -12.04
CA PHE A 55 -16.72 6.60 -12.53
C PHE A 55 -16.80 6.58 -14.06
N THR A 56 -15.63 6.64 -14.73
CA THR A 56 -15.54 6.65 -16.20
C THR A 56 -16.18 5.42 -16.82
N SER A 57 -15.86 4.23 -16.32
CA SER A 57 -16.35 2.96 -16.88
C SER A 57 -17.86 2.78 -16.68
N THR A 58 -18.40 3.21 -15.54
CA THR A 58 -19.83 3.10 -15.23
C THR A 58 -20.66 4.08 -16.05
N VAL A 59 -20.21 5.33 -16.20
CA VAL A 59 -20.87 6.32 -17.08
C VAL A 59 -20.92 5.84 -18.53
N LEU A 60 -19.82 5.27 -19.04
CA LEU A 60 -19.79 4.68 -20.38
C LEU A 60 -20.76 3.51 -20.52
N LYS A 61 -20.77 2.57 -19.57
CA LYS A 61 -21.70 1.42 -19.59
C LYS A 61 -23.17 1.86 -19.52
N ASN A 62 -23.49 2.86 -18.69
CA ASN A 62 -24.84 3.41 -18.60
C ASN A 62 -25.31 3.99 -19.95
N ARG A 63 -24.44 4.75 -20.63
CA ARG A 63 -24.73 5.28 -21.98
C ARG A 63 -24.92 4.19 -23.03
N LEU A 64 -24.08 3.14 -23.01
CA LEU A 64 -24.11 2.08 -24.01
C LEU A 64 -25.25 1.08 -23.81
N LEU A 65 -25.61 0.78 -22.56
CA LEU A 65 -26.57 -0.28 -22.21
C LEU A 65 -27.91 0.25 -21.72
N GLY A 66 -28.12 1.58 -21.70
CA GLY A 66 -29.33 2.20 -21.16
C GLY A 66 -29.53 1.94 -19.66
N LYS A 67 -28.47 1.62 -18.91
CA LYS A 67 -28.51 1.41 -17.46
C LYS A 67 -28.35 2.73 -16.72
N GLN A 68 -28.72 2.75 -15.43
CA GLN A 68 -28.61 3.91 -14.55
C GLN A 68 -27.88 3.57 -13.24
N THR A 69 -26.95 2.62 -13.28
CA THR A 69 -26.18 2.22 -12.08
C THR A 69 -25.36 3.39 -11.55
N GLY A 70 -25.43 3.64 -10.25
CA GLY A 70 -24.73 4.71 -9.55
C GLY A 70 -25.33 6.10 -9.75
N MET A 71 -26.42 6.27 -10.52
CA MET A 71 -26.99 7.62 -10.77
C MET A 71 -27.89 8.13 -9.64
N THR A 72 -28.42 7.25 -8.79
CA THR A 72 -29.27 7.59 -7.65
C THR A 72 -28.87 6.77 -6.42
N SER A 73 -29.26 7.24 -5.24
CA SER A 73 -29.04 6.54 -3.96
C SER A 73 -29.78 5.18 -3.87
N ASP A 74 -30.86 5.02 -4.63
CA ASP A 74 -31.65 3.78 -4.70
C ASP A 74 -31.04 2.74 -5.65
N SER A 75 -30.21 3.17 -6.60
CA SER A 75 -29.49 2.30 -7.54
C SER A 75 -27.99 2.59 -7.50
N PRO A 76 -27.31 2.41 -6.34
CA PRO A 76 -25.89 2.72 -6.21
C PRO A 76 -25.02 1.69 -6.94
N TYR A 77 -23.78 2.07 -7.25
CA TYR A 77 -22.77 1.09 -7.64
C TYR A 77 -22.31 0.30 -6.40
N LEU A 78 -22.24 -1.02 -6.53
CA LEU A 78 -21.84 -1.91 -5.44
C LEU A 78 -20.32 -2.06 -5.39
N ASP A 79 -19.66 -1.41 -4.43
CA ASP A 79 -18.20 -1.39 -4.27
C ASP A 79 -17.73 -2.42 -3.23
N PRO A 80 -17.00 -3.48 -3.62
CA PRO A 80 -16.48 -4.46 -2.66
C PRO A 80 -15.35 -3.92 -1.76
N CYS A 81 -14.74 -2.81 -2.13
CA CYS A 81 -13.66 -2.19 -1.37
C CYS A 81 -14.13 -1.23 -0.28
N LEU A 82 -15.44 -1.00 -0.15
CA LEU A 82 -16.05 -0.29 0.98
C LEU A 82 -16.63 -1.27 2.00
N PRO A 83 -16.66 -0.92 3.30
CA PRO A 83 -17.30 -1.75 4.32
C PRO A 83 -18.76 -2.04 3.99
N LEU A 84 -19.27 -3.20 4.43
CA LEU A 84 -20.63 -3.63 4.15
C LEU A 84 -21.66 -2.54 4.53
N ASP A 85 -22.57 -2.23 3.61
CA ASP A 85 -23.63 -1.21 3.72
C ASP A 85 -23.13 0.25 3.85
N ALA A 86 -21.83 0.51 3.79
CA ALA A 86 -21.31 1.88 3.81
C ALA A 86 -21.75 2.64 2.56
N GLN A 87 -22.21 3.88 2.74
CA GLN A 87 -22.57 4.77 1.64
C GLN A 87 -21.40 5.70 1.33
N ASP A 88 -21.15 5.92 0.04
CA ASP A 88 -20.15 6.87 -0.44
C ASP A 88 -20.59 7.51 -1.75
N GLU A 89 -19.93 8.59 -2.13
CA GLU A 89 -20.23 9.35 -3.34
C GLU A 89 -18.95 9.77 -4.04
N ILE A 90 -18.91 9.58 -5.36
CA ILE A 90 -17.84 10.12 -6.22
C ILE A 90 -18.41 11.33 -6.94
N GLN A 91 -17.74 12.48 -6.81
CA GLN A 91 -18.10 13.71 -7.50
C GLN A 91 -17.09 14.05 -8.59
N GLN A 92 -17.50 13.97 -9.86
CA GLN A 92 -16.64 14.27 -11.01
C GLN A 92 -17.41 14.98 -12.11
N ASN A 93 -16.81 16.01 -12.71
CA ASN A 93 -17.38 16.77 -13.83
C ASN A 93 -18.83 17.28 -13.57
N GLY A 94 -19.13 17.67 -12.33
CA GLY A 94 -20.47 18.12 -11.91
C GLY A 94 -21.52 17.00 -11.80
N GLN A 95 -21.13 15.74 -11.92
CA GLN A 95 -21.99 14.58 -11.73
C GLN A 95 -21.63 13.86 -10.42
N ILE A 96 -22.66 13.30 -9.77
CA ILE A 96 -22.52 12.50 -8.55
C ILE A 96 -22.79 11.04 -8.89
N MET A 97 -21.91 10.15 -8.43
CA MET A 97 -22.09 8.72 -8.49
C MET A 97 -22.21 8.15 -7.08
N TYR A 98 -23.33 7.51 -6.78
CA TYR A 98 -23.59 6.90 -5.48
C TYR A 98 -23.03 5.49 -5.42
N LEU A 99 -22.35 5.18 -4.31
CA LEU A 99 -21.75 3.88 -4.02
C LEU A 99 -22.40 3.25 -2.78
N ARG A 100 -22.41 1.91 -2.75
CA ARG A 100 -22.75 1.12 -1.57
C ARG A 100 -21.76 -0.01 -1.39
N GLY A 101 -21.17 -0.11 -0.21
CA GLY A 101 -20.17 -1.13 0.10
C GLY A 101 -20.75 -2.52 0.23
N THR A 102 -20.09 -3.51 -0.37
CA THR A 102 -20.45 -4.94 -0.20
C THR A 102 -19.52 -5.67 0.76
N GLY A 103 -18.39 -5.05 1.15
CA GLY A 103 -17.49 -5.62 2.16
C GLY A 103 -16.71 -6.86 1.72
N ASP A 104 -16.62 -7.15 0.42
CA ASP A 104 -15.91 -8.32 -0.09
C ASP A 104 -14.41 -8.02 -0.29
N PHE A 105 -13.62 -8.33 0.74
CA PHE A 105 -12.18 -8.11 0.73
C PHE A 105 -11.45 -8.90 -0.38
N ASN A 106 -11.89 -10.10 -0.74
CA ASN A 106 -11.20 -10.86 -1.80
C ASN A 106 -11.49 -10.25 -3.16
N LEU A 107 -12.76 -9.95 -3.45
CA LEU A 107 -13.13 -9.32 -4.71
C LEU A 107 -12.47 -7.93 -4.82
N CYS A 108 -12.39 -7.18 -3.72
CA CYS A 108 -11.65 -5.92 -3.69
C CYS A 108 -10.19 -6.09 -4.15
N ARG A 109 -9.48 -7.09 -3.62
CA ARG A 109 -8.09 -7.39 -4.02
C ARG A 109 -7.97 -7.71 -5.52
N GLU A 110 -8.89 -8.48 -6.06
CA GLU A 110 -8.89 -8.85 -7.48
C GLU A 110 -9.10 -7.63 -8.38
N ILE A 111 -10.09 -6.78 -8.09
CA ILE A 111 -10.42 -5.63 -8.94
C ILE A 111 -9.38 -4.51 -8.89
N ILE A 112 -8.59 -4.41 -7.80
CA ILE A 112 -7.55 -3.38 -7.68
C ILE A 112 -6.21 -3.81 -8.28
N GLN A 113 -6.02 -5.09 -8.65
CA GLN A 113 -4.75 -5.55 -9.23
C GLN A 113 -4.29 -4.74 -10.47
N PRO A 114 -5.17 -4.37 -11.42
CA PRO A 114 -4.76 -3.59 -12.59
C PRO A 114 -4.11 -2.25 -12.23
N PHE A 115 -4.44 -1.67 -11.07
CA PHE A 115 -3.90 -0.37 -10.66
C PHE A 115 -2.43 -0.42 -10.23
N MET A 116 -1.86 -1.61 -10.05
CA MET A 116 -0.41 -1.78 -9.84
C MET A 116 0.42 -1.56 -11.11
N ASN A 117 -0.22 -1.50 -12.29
CA ASN A 117 0.44 -1.31 -13.59
C ASN A 117 1.63 -2.28 -13.80
N LYS A 118 1.48 -3.54 -13.39
CA LYS A 118 2.54 -4.53 -13.58
C LYS A 118 2.74 -4.85 -15.06
N THR A 119 3.98 -5.11 -15.45
CA THR A 119 4.34 -5.61 -16.78
C THR A 119 4.66 -7.11 -16.69
N ASN A 120 4.73 -7.77 -17.85
CA ASN A 120 5.16 -9.17 -17.93
C ASN A 120 6.69 -9.32 -17.93
N GLU A 121 7.42 -8.23 -17.74
CA GLU A 121 8.88 -8.25 -17.71
C GLU A 121 9.38 -8.91 -16.43
N THR A 122 10.47 -9.65 -16.53
CA THR A 122 11.10 -10.27 -15.37
C THR A 122 11.86 -9.22 -14.54
N GLN A 123 11.92 -9.42 -13.23
CA GLN A 123 12.60 -8.51 -12.28
C GLN A 123 12.02 -7.10 -12.28
N THR A 124 10.72 -6.96 -12.47
CA THR A 124 9.99 -5.70 -12.29
C THR A 124 8.92 -5.81 -11.21
N SER A 125 8.52 -4.67 -10.66
CA SER A 125 7.52 -4.56 -9.61
C SER A 125 6.33 -3.69 -10.08
N LEU A 126 6.03 -2.61 -9.37
CA LEU A 126 4.97 -1.68 -9.73
C LEU A 126 5.40 -0.85 -10.95
N ASN A 127 4.45 -0.55 -11.84
CA ASN A 127 4.68 0.26 -13.04
C ASN A 127 5.84 -0.21 -13.93
N GLY A 128 6.18 -1.51 -13.91
CA GLY A 128 7.30 -2.07 -14.66
C GLY A 128 8.69 -1.62 -14.18
N VAL A 129 8.80 -1.02 -13.00
CA VAL A 129 10.11 -0.57 -12.47
C VAL A 129 10.93 -1.77 -12.04
N TYR A 130 12.20 -1.78 -12.44
CA TYR A 130 13.19 -2.77 -12.03
C TYR A 130 13.23 -2.95 -10.50
N GLN A 131 13.24 -4.21 -10.05
CA GLN A 131 13.42 -4.59 -8.66
C GLN A 131 14.48 -5.70 -8.58
N PRO A 132 15.58 -5.52 -7.80
CA PRO A 132 16.57 -6.56 -7.60
C PRO A 132 15.97 -7.75 -6.85
N ALA A 133 16.57 -8.93 -7.06
CA ALA A 133 16.17 -10.13 -6.35
C ALA A 133 16.38 -9.97 -4.84
N VAL A 134 15.33 -10.25 -4.06
CA VAL A 134 15.38 -10.25 -2.59
C VAL A 134 15.62 -11.68 -2.11
N HIS A 135 16.61 -11.89 -1.25
CA HIS A 135 16.87 -13.18 -0.64
C HIS A 135 15.93 -13.40 0.57
N PHE A 136 14.66 -13.70 0.30
CA PHE A 136 13.58 -13.73 1.30
C PHE A 136 13.83 -14.63 2.52
N GLN A 137 14.66 -15.67 2.40
CA GLN A 137 14.97 -16.57 3.51
C GLN A 137 15.94 -15.95 4.53
N ASN A 138 16.71 -14.94 4.12
CA ASN A 138 17.70 -14.25 4.95
C ASN A 138 17.56 -12.72 4.78
N SER A 139 16.34 -12.23 4.92
CA SER A 139 16.05 -10.81 4.91
C SER A 139 14.99 -10.47 5.96
N GLU A 140 15.00 -9.23 6.41
CA GLU A 140 13.99 -8.63 7.28
C GLU A 140 13.60 -7.25 6.73
N PHE A 141 12.35 -6.86 6.93
CA PHE A 141 11.83 -5.58 6.48
C PHE A 141 10.97 -4.92 7.56
N TYR A 142 11.00 -3.59 7.59
CA TYR A 142 10.08 -2.78 8.37
C TYR A 142 9.06 -2.12 7.46
N GLY A 143 7.78 -2.25 7.82
CA GLY A 143 6.65 -1.61 7.14
C GLY A 143 6.16 -0.41 7.91
N PHE A 144 6.37 0.79 7.38
CA PHE A 144 5.94 2.05 7.99
C PHE A 144 4.63 2.56 7.39
N SER A 145 4.05 3.59 8.01
CA SER A 145 2.87 4.31 7.52
C SER A 145 1.69 3.36 7.27
N GLU A 146 1.16 3.25 6.04
CA GLU A 146 -0.02 2.41 5.77
C GLU A 146 0.20 0.92 6.08
N PHE A 147 1.44 0.43 6.09
CA PHE A 147 1.70 -0.93 6.60
C PHE A 147 1.33 -1.07 8.07
N TYR A 148 1.69 -0.07 8.89
CA TYR A 148 1.32 -0.02 10.30
C TYR A 148 -0.16 0.33 10.46
N TYR A 149 -0.64 1.40 9.82
CA TYR A 149 -2.01 1.85 10.02
C TYR A 149 -3.06 0.81 9.61
N CYS A 150 -2.82 0.09 8.51
CA CYS A 150 -3.75 -0.96 8.08
C CYS A 150 -3.70 -2.20 8.99
N THR A 151 -2.63 -2.41 9.75
CA THR A 151 -2.53 -3.54 10.70
C THR A 151 -2.94 -3.16 12.12
N GLU A 152 -2.74 -1.92 12.54
CA GLU A 152 -2.92 -1.50 13.92
C GLU A 152 -4.22 -0.73 14.17
N ASP A 153 -4.53 0.30 13.38
CA ASP A 153 -5.54 1.32 13.75
C ASP A 153 -6.88 0.71 14.14
N VAL A 154 -7.35 -0.23 13.33
CA VAL A 154 -8.66 -0.88 13.52
C VAL A 154 -8.58 -2.40 13.67
N LEU A 155 -7.52 -3.03 13.16
CA LEU A 155 -7.33 -4.49 13.28
C LEU A 155 -6.53 -4.87 14.54
N ARG A 156 -5.87 -3.89 15.20
CA ARG A 156 -5.14 -4.05 16.47
C ARG A 156 -4.12 -5.19 16.45
N MET A 157 -3.39 -5.32 15.34
CA MET A 157 -2.40 -6.36 15.09
C MET A 157 -1.11 -5.83 14.44
N GLY A 158 -0.71 -4.61 14.78
CA GLY A 158 0.61 -4.10 14.38
C GLY A 158 1.77 -4.96 14.93
N GLY A 159 2.97 -4.76 14.38
CA GLY A 159 4.15 -5.56 14.73
C GLY A 159 4.40 -6.67 13.71
N ASP A 160 4.67 -7.89 14.17
CA ASP A 160 5.07 -8.99 13.29
C ASP A 160 3.91 -9.40 12.35
N TYR A 161 4.10 -9.17 11.06
CA TYR A 161 3.09 -9.40 10.05
C TYR A 161 2.90 -10.90 9.78
N ASN A 162 1.64 -11.32 9.69
CA ASN A 162 1.26 -12.65 9.26
C ASN A 162 0.09 -12.58 8.28
N ALA A 163 0.32 -12.98 7.02
CA ALA A 163 -0.67 -12.86 5.95
C ALA A 163 -2.00 -13.56 6.26
N ALA A 164 -1.99 -14.73 6.91
CA ALA A 164 -3.20 -15.46 7.23
C ALA A 164 -4.04 -14.75 8.31
N LYS A 165 -3.40 -14.28 9.39
CA LYS A 165 -4.08 -13.49 10.43
C LYS A 165 -4.60 -12.16 9.87
N PHE A 166 -3.78 -11.47 9.10
CA PHE A 166 -4.11 -10.19 8.49
C PHE A 166 -5.31 -10.31 7.54
N THR A 167 -5.25 -11.24 6.58
CA THR A 167 -6.34 -11.43 5.62
C THR A 167 -7.64 -11.85 6.28
N LYS A 168 -7.59 -12.67 7.34
CA LYS A 168 -8.77 -13.01 8.13
C LYS A 168 -9.37 -11.78 8.81
N ALA A 169 -8.57 -11.01 9.55
CA ALA A 169 -9.05 -9.82 10.24
C ALA A 169 -9.58 -8.75 9.27
N ALA A 170 -8.92 -8.55 8.13
CA ALA A 170 -9.38 -7.62 7.10
C ALA A 170 -10.72 -8.06 6.48
N LYS A 171 -10.90 -9.36 6.20
CA LYS A 171 -12.19 -9.92 5.74
C LYS A 171 -13.30 -9.69 6.76
N ASP A 172 -13.04 -10.04 8.01
CA ASP A 172 -14.03 -9.92 9.08
C ASP A 172 -14.41 -8.44 9.32
N TYR A 173 -13.44 -7.53 9.25
CA TYR A 173 -13.69 -6.09 9.32
C TYR A 173 -14.58 -5.61 8.15
N CYS A 174 -14.25 -5.98 6.91
CA CYS A 174 -14.98 -5.52 5.73
C CYS A 174 -16.40 -6.06 5.64
N ALA A 175 -16.60 -7.32 6.06
CA ALA A 175 -17.92 -7.93 6.13
C ALA A 175 -18.78 -7.42 7.32
N THR A 176 -18.21 -6.62 8.22
CA THR A 176 -18.98 -6.01 9.31
C THR A 176 -19.78 -4.83 8.78
N LYS A 177 -21.08 -4.78 9.10
CA LYS A 177 -21.97 -3.67 8.73
C LYS A 177 -21.41 -2.33 9.19
N TRP A 178 -21.51 -1.32 8.33
CA TRP A 178 -21.03 0.04 8.59
C TRP A 178 -21.58 0.63 9.89
N SER A 179 -22.86 0.41 10.21
CA SER A 179 -23.46 0.87 11.47
C SER A 179 -22.77 0.29 12.71
N VAL A 180 -22.38 -0.99 12.66
CA VAL A 180 -21.65 -1.67 13.75
C VAL A 180 -20.22 -1.15 13.85
N LEU A 181 -19.55 -0.90 12.72
CA LEU A 181 -18.23 -0.28 12.72
C LEU A 181 -18.26 1.12 13.34
N ARG A 182 -19.28 1.92 13.03
CA ARG A 182 -19.51 3.24 13.62
C ARG A 182 -19.77 3.18 15.11
N GLU A 183 -20.64 2.27 15.57
CA GLU A 183 -20.89 2.09 17.00
C GLU A 183 -19.59 1.73 17.76
N ARG A 184 -18.77 0.83 17.20
CA ARG A 184 -17.46 0.45 17.79
C ARG A 184 -16.50 1.65 17.84
N PHE A 185 -16.52 2.50 16.82
CA PHE A 185 -15.72 3.71 16.75
C PHE A 185 -16.15 4.71 17.82
N ASP A 186 -17.46 4.99 17.93
CA ASP A 186 -18.01 5.93 18.92
C ASP A 186 -17.78 5.45 20.36
N ARG A 187 -17.61 4.13 20.57
CA ARG A 187 -17.26 3.50 21.85
C ARG A 187 -15.75 3.44 22.12
N GLY A 188 -14.89 3.94 21.23
CA GLY A 188 -13.44 3.98 21.42
C GLY A 188 -12.74 2.62 21.31
N LEU A 189 -13.27 1.67 20.52
CA LEU A 189 -12.66 0.34 20.36
C LEU A 189 -11.35 0.35 19.53
N TYR A 190 -11.16 1.38 18.71
CA TYR A 190 -10.03 1.50 17.79
C TYR A 190 -8.91 2.39 18.36
N ALA A 191 -7.76 2.41 17.70
CA ALA A 191 -6.66 3.28 18.10
C ALA A 191 -7.11 4.76 18.14
N SER A 192 -6.58 5.52 19.10
CA SER A 192 -7.00 6.92 19.32
C SER A 192 -6.78 7.86 18.13
N HIS A 193 -5.87 7.50 17.21
CA HIS A 193 -5.57 8.26 16.00
C HIS A 193 -6.34 7.76 14.76
N ALA A 194 -7.12 6.69 14.89
CA ALA A 194 -8.04 6.28 13.84
C ALA A 194 -9.17 7.32 13.74
N ASP A 195 -9.40 7.82 12.53
CA ASP A 195 -10.51 8.74 12.24
C ASP A 195 -11.57 8.05 11.36
N LEU A 196 -12.62 8.79 11.01
CA LEU A 196 -13.67 8.27 10.14
C LEU A 196 -13.17 7.91 8.74
N HIS A 197 -12.13 8.59 8.27
CA HIS A 197 -11.52 8.30 6.97
C HIS A 197 -10.79 6.94 7.01
N ARG A 198 -10.00 6.66 8.06
CA ARG A 198 -9.42 5.34 8.33
C ARG A 198 -10.52 4.29 8.40
N LEU A 199 -11.58 4.54 9.15
CA LEU A 199 -12.68 3.60 9.33
C LEU A 199 -13.34 3.22 8.00
N LYS A 200 -13.60 4.21 7.14
CA LYS A 200 -14.25 4.05 5.84
C LYS A 200 -13.37 3.36 4.80
N TYR A 201 -12.10 3.77 4.69
CA TYR A 201 -11.21 3.31 3.61
C TYR A 201 -10.26 2.17 4.04
N GLN A 202 -10.40 1.65 5.26
CA GLN A 202 -9.60 0.52 5.74
C GLN A 202 -9.64 -0.67 4.78
N CYS A 203 -10.82 -1.02 4.24
CA CYS A 203 -10.99 -2.18 3.37
C CYS A 203 -10.15 -2.07 2.09
N PHE A 204 -10.32 -0.97 1.36
CA PHE A 204 -9.51 -0.65 0.19
C PHE A 204 -8.02 -0.63 0.53
N LYS A 205 -7.62 0.12 1.56
CA LYS A 205 -6.19 0.29 1.91
C LYS A 205 -5.52 -0.99 2.37
N SER A 206 -6.25 -1.85 3.09
CA SER A 206 -5.77 -3.18 3.50
C SER A 206 -5.56 -4.09 2.30
N ALA A 207 -6.51 -4.09 1.36
CA ALA A 207 -6.41 -4.86 0.13
C ALA A 207 -5.24 -4.35 -0.73
N TRP A 208 -5.10 -3.02 -0.84
CA TRP A 208 -4.01 -2.40 -1.58
C TRP A 208 -2.64 -2.69 -0.95
N MET A 209 -2.51 -2.58 0.37
CA MET A 209 -1.28 -2.95 1.09
C MET A 209 -0.91 -4.41 0.83
N TYR A 210 -1.89 -5.32 0.91
CA TYR A 210 -1.67 -6.74 0.63
C TYR A 210 -1.18 -6.97 -0.80
N GLU A 211 -1.88 -6.41 -1.79
CA GLU A 211 -1.54 -6.62 -3.20
C GLU A 211 -0.20 -5.96 -3.55
N VAL A 212 0.08 -4.75 -3.08
CA VAL A 212 1.39 -4.10 -3.27
C VAL A 212 2.51 -4.96 -2.68
N PHE A 213 2.33 -5.51 -1.49
CA PHE A 213 3.37 -6.30 -0.84
C PHE A 213 3.59 -7.67 -1.51
N HIS A 214 2.52 -8.45 -1.65
CA HIS A 214 2.64 -9.83 -2.13
C HIS A 214 2.67 -9.95 -3.65
N SER A 215 1.87 -9.15 -4.36
CA SER A 215 1.78 -9.20 -5.81
C SER A 215 2.69 -8.15 -6.46
N GLY A 216 2.79 -6.95 -5.92
CA GLY A 216 3.63 -5.86 -6.44
C GLY A 216 5.12 -6.13 -6.25
N PHE A 217 5.55 -6.21 -4.99
CA PHE A 217 6.95 -6.47 -4.61
C PHE A 217 7.32 -7.95 -4.55
N SER A 218 6.35 -8.83 -4.83
CA SER A 218 6.55 -10.29 -4.93
C SER A 218 7.03 -10.94 -3.62
N PHE A 219 6.66 -10.38 -2.45
CA PHE A 219 6.95 -11.04 -1.17
C PHE A 219 6.12 -12.31 -1.03
N PRO A 220 6.72 -13.45 -0.63
CA PRO A 220 5.98 -14.69 -0.41
C PRO A 220 4.86 -14.51 0.61
N VAL A 221 3.72 -15.18 0.41
CA VAL A 221 2.62 -15.17 1.39
C VAL A 221 3.05 -15.75 2.75
N SER A 222 4.04 -16.66 2.74
CA SER A 222 4.65 -17.24 3.94
C SER A 222 5.73 -16.36 4.59
N TYR A 223 6.04 -15.19 4.04
CA TYR A 223 7.06 -14.31 4.58
C TYR A 223 6.69 -13.84 5.99
N SER A 224 7.60 -14.03 6.94
CA SER A 224 7.37 -13.81 8.38
C SER A 224 8.27 -12.74 9.00
N ASN A 225 9.25 -12.24 8.27
CA ASN A 225 10.21 -11.24 8.75
C ASN A 225 9.84 -9.81 8.34
N LEU A 226 8.54 -9.52 8.21
CA LEU A 226 8.03 -8.15 8.07
C LEU A 226 7.50 -7.68 9.42
N LYS A 227 8.02 -6.56 9.92
CA LYS A 227 7.50 -5.88 11.12
C LYS A 227 6.86 -4.56 10.75
N THR A 228 5.57 -4.38 11.02
CA THR A 228 4.90 -3.10 10.85
C THR A 228 5.11 -2.23 12.09
N ALA A 229 5.49 -0.97 11.90
CA ALA A 229 5.80 -0.09 13.02
C ALA A 229 5.56 1.38 12.68
N LEU A 230 5.17 2.16 13.68
CA LEU A 230 5.20 3.63 13.61
C LEU A 230 6.57 4.19 13.98
N GLN A 231 7.24 3.52 14.92
CA GLN A 231 8.49 3.96 15.55
C GLN A 231 9.42 2.76 15.77
N VAL A 232 10.71 3.03 15.89
CA VAL A 232 11.73 2.02 16.24
C VAL A 232 12.40 2.47 17.54
N TYR A 233 12.36 1.62 18.57
CA TYR A 233 12.81 1.95 19.93
C TYR A 233 12.16 3.24 20.49
N ASP A 234 10.82 3.34 20.37
CA ASP A 234 9.99 4.46 20.82
C ASP A 234 10.41 5.83 20.26
N LYS A 235 11.09 5.81 19.10
CA LYS A 235 11.51 7.00 18.37
C LYS A 235 11.10 6.89 16.92
N GLU A 236 10.63 8.01 16.39
CA GLU A 236 10.37 8.15 14.95
C GLU A 236 11.68 7.95 14.17
N VAL A 237 11.61 7.23 13.05
CA VAL A 237 12.76 7.00 12.18
C VAL A 237 13.11 8.30 11.45
N GLN A 238 14.24 8.90 11.83
CA GLN A 238 14.70 10.18 11.27
C GLN A 238 15.64 9.95 10.08
N TRP A 239 15.19 10.29 8.86
CA TRP A 239 16.07 10.26 7.68
C TRP A 239 17.23 11.28 7.79
N THR A 240 17.02 12.38 8.52
CA THR A 240 18.04 13.39 8.81
C THR A 240 19.20 12.84 9.63
N LEU A 241 18.96 11.83 10.48
CA LEU A 241 20.01 11.12 11.22
C LEU A 241 20.96 10.38 10.27
N GLY A 242 20.43 9.72 9.25
CA GLY A 242 21.24 9.08 8.21
C GLY A 242 22.08 10.10 7.43
N ALA A 243 21.51 11.27 7.12
CA ALA A 243 22.21 12.35 6.44
C ALA A 243 23.40 12.88 7.27
N ILE A 244 23.21 13.17 8.56
CA ILE A 244 24.31 13.65 9.40
C ILE A 244 25.38 12.57 9.60
N LEU A 245 24.98 11.32 9.82
CA LEU A 245 25.90 10.19 9.97
C LEU A 245 26.79 10.05 8.73
N TYR A 246 26.19 10.06 7.54
CA TYR A 246 26.93 9.94 6.29
C TYR A 246 27.88 11.11 6.03
N ARG A 247 27.46 12.34 6.34
CA ARG A 247 28.25 13.56 6.13
C ARG A 247 29.39 13.72 7.13
N THR A 248 29.28 13.10 8.31
CA THR A 248 30.28 13.18 9.39
C THR A 248 31.17 11.95 9.51
N ARG A 249 31.04 10.96 8.60
CA ARG A 249 31.76 9.68 8.65
C ARG A 249 33.30 9.76 8.75
N PHE A 250 33.91 10.88 8.34
CA PHE A 250 35.37 11.08 8.39
C PHE A 250 35.87 11.73 9.69
N LEU A 251 34.98 12.14 10.61
CA LEU A 251 35.39 12.73 11.89
C LEU A 251 36.30 11.82 12.74
N PRO A 252 36.13 10.48 12.77
CA PRO A 252 37.00 9.59 13.56
C PRO A 252 38.45 9.49 13.07
N LEU A 253 38.80 10.05 11.90
CA LEU A 253 40.20 10.10 11.42
C LEU A 253 41.04 11.21 12.07
N ARG A 254 40.42 12.06 12.90
CA ARG A 254 41.08 13.18 13.59
C ARG A 254 41.69 12.78 14.92
#